data_AF-A0A356UBB0-F1
#
_entry.id   AF-A0A356UBB0-F1
#
_cell.length_a   1.000
_cell.length_b   1.000
_cell.length_c   1.000
_cell.angle_alpha   90.00
_cell.angle_beta   90.00
_cell.angle_gamma   90.00
#
_symmetry.space_group_name_H-M   'P 1'
#
loop_
_entity.id
_entity.type
_entity.pdbx_description
1 polymer ?
#
loop_
_entity_poly.entity_id
_entity_poly.type
_entity_poly.pdbx_seq_one_letter_code
_entity_poly.pdbx_strand_id
1 'polypeptide(L)'
;MRHLQCGYQEGEGNNLIKNWSNQIAQELVRKLQINQSPLTHNHNIETYAYGMEIVLVSIIKMLVFGVAGYCLGIFWPLLLVLIAFVIFRVSMGGNHMSSFINCLIISLLIIIGLTRMAVIPNWQVFIQPVFLTVLIYCAFTINLRSKKNTNANTCISVEKGLDPKYAVIPLIIWALAVCVFIFLGLSLYARCLIAGACGGIFFTTSVGSKMISSLDRWSIELNLRGGKTG
;
A
#
# COMPACT_ATOMS: atom_id res chain seq x y z
N MET A 1 37.13 -4.61 -2.01
CA MET A 1 35.87 -5.30 -2.33
C MET A 1 34.75 -4.67 -1.51
N ARG A 2 33.93 -3.81 -2.14
CA ARG A 2 32.80 -3.10 -1.52
C ARG A 2 31.54 -3.93 -1.78
N HIS A 3 31.15 -4.77 -0.82
CA HIS A 3 29.86 -5.46 -0.84
C HIS A 3 28.86 -4.69 0.03
N LEU A 4 27.94 -4.00 -0.65
CA LEU A 4 26.50 -3.96 -0.37
C LEU A 4 26.07 -3.82 1.09
N GLN A 5 26.29 -2.64 1.68
CA GLN A 5 25.37 -2.13 2.70
C GLN A 5 24.24 -1.37 1.99
N CYS A 6 23.22 -2.10 1.55
CA CYS A 6 21.92 -1.50 1.29
C CYS A 6 21.26 -1.34 2.66
N GLY A 7 21.33 -0.14 3.22
CA GLY A 7 20.78 0.18 4.55
C GLY A 7 19.31 -0.22 4.63
N TYR A 8 19.04 -1.23 5.45
CA TYR A 8 17.72 -1.63 5.89
C TYR A 8 17.12 -0.47 6.69
N GLN A 9 16.20 0.29 6.08
CA GLN A 9 15.52 1.40 6.74
C GLN A 9 14.53 0.80 7.73
N GLU A 10 14.97 0.72 8.99
CA GLU A 10 14.14 0.52 10.17
C GLU A 10 13.03 1.57 10.22
N GLY A 11 11.79 1.14 9.98
CA GLY A 11 10.66 1.82 10.59
C GLY A 11 10.64 1.45 12.07
N GLU A 12 10.45 2.41 12.96
CA GLU A 12 10.08 2.18 14.36
C GLU A 12 8.71 1.49 14.40
N GLY A 13 8.70 0.18 14.10
CA GLY A 13 7.61 -0.71 14.41
C GLY A 13 7.50 -0.78 15.93
N ASN A 14 6.28 -0.59 16.45
CA ASN A 14 5.97 -0.74 17.87
C ASN A 14 6.72 -1.97 18.42
N ASN A 15 7.58 -1.77 19.43
CA ASN A 15 8.48 -2.79 19.98
C ASN A 15 7.73 -4.10 20.30
N LEU A 16 6.44 -4.03 20.62
CA LEU A 16 5.57 -5.18 20.82
C LEU A 16 5.38 -6.03 19.54
N ILE A 17 5.06 -5.40 18.41
CA ILE A 17 4.85 -6.11 17.13
C ILE A 17 6.16 -6.76 16.67
N LYS A 18 7.27 -6.04 16.80
CA LYS A 18 8.62 -6.53 16.46
C LYS A 18 9.02 -7.72 17.33
N ASN A 19 8.68 -7.70 18.62
CA ASN A 19 8.93 -8.83 19.52
C ASN A 19 8.08 -10.05 19.16
N TRP A 20 6.79 -9.85 18.84
CA TRP A 20 5.88 -10.94 18.47
C TRP A 20 6.26 -11.56 17.12
N SER A 21 6.63 -10.74 16.14
CA SER A 21 7.07 -11.23 14.83
C SER A 21 8.35 -12.07 14.94
N ASN A 22 9.32 -11.62 15.75
CA ASN A 22 10.54 -12.37 16.03
C ASN A 22 10.28 -13.71 16.73
N GLN A 23 9.40 -13.75 17.73
CA GLN A 23 9.04 -15.00 18.42
C GLN A 23 8.40 -16.01 17.46
N ILE A 24 7.46 -15.55 16.61
CA ILE A 24 6.81 -16.43 15.64
C ILE A 24 7.80 -16.91 14.58
N ALA A 25 8.69 -16.04 14.10
CA ALA A 25 9.72 -16.40 13.12
C ALA A 25 10.72 -17.44 13.68
N GLN A 26 11.16 -17.28 14.92
CA GLN A 26 12.02 -18.26 15.59
C GLN A 26 11.34 -19.63 15.70
N GLU A 27 10.05 -19.66 16.05
CA GLU A 27 9.30 -20.91 16.16
C GLU A 27 9.07 -21.57 14.79
N LEU A 28 8.82 -20.78 13.74
CA LEU A 28 8.70 -21.28 12.36
C LEU A 28 10.01 -21.89 11.85
N VAL A 29 11.15 -21.21 12.04
CA VAL A 29 12.47 -21.71 11.63
C VAL A 29 12.82 -22.99 12.40
N ARG A 30 12.50 -23.04 13.71
CA ARG A 30 12.69 -24.23 14.55
C ARG A 30 11.87 -25.43 14.06
N LYS A 31 10.59 -25.21 13.71
CA LYS A 31 9.68 -26.28 13.24
C LYS A 31 10.02 -26.77 11.83
N LEU A 32 10.56 -25.92 10.97
CA LEU A 32 10.89 -26.26 9.59
C LEU A 32 12.24 -27.00 9.44
N GLN A 33 12.94 -27.31 10.54
CA GLN A 33 14.23 -28.02 10.56
C GLN A 33 15.20 -27.53 9.48
N ILE A 34 15.27 -26.20 9.29
CA ILE A 34 16.16 -25.60 8.28
C ILE A 34 17.60 -25.83 8.75
N ASN A 35 18.19 -26.94 8.30
CA ASN A 35 19.55 -27.36 8.64
C ASN A 35 20.52 -26.51 7.80
N GLN A 36 20.79 -25.29 8.24
CA GLN A 36 21.59 -24.32 7.50
C GLN A 36 22.64 -23.65 8.38
N SER A 37 23.72 -23.21 7.73
CA SER A 37 24.87 -22.56 8.35
C SER A 37 24.46 -21.31 9.16
N PRO A 38 25.20 -20.97 10.23
CA PRO A 38 24.79 -19.92 11.18
C PRO A 38 24.58 -18.53 10.54
N LEU A 39 25.23 -18.23 9.41
CA LEU A 39 25.05 -16.97 8.66
C LEU A 39 23.74 -16.93 7.86
N THR A 40 23.32 -18.04 7.24
CA THR A 40 22.03 -18.14 6.53
C THR A 40 20.87 -18.28 7.51
N HIS A 41 21.09 -18.92 8.66
CA HIS A 41 20.11 -19.05 9.73
C HIS A 41 19.63 -17.67 10.24
N ASN A 42 20.54 -16.73 10.54
CA ASN A 42 20.15 -15.39 11.00
C ASN A 42 19.45 -14.57 9.92
N HIS A 43 19.93 -14.62 8.68
CA HIS A 43 19.30 -13.92 7.55
C HIS A 43 17.87 -14.42 7.27
N ASN A 44 17.64 -15.72 7.41
CA ASN A 44 16.31 -16.31 7.25
C ASN A 44 15.37 -15.84 8.37
N ILE A 45 15.82 -15.86 9.64
CA ILE A 45 15.01 -15.41 10.77
C ILE A 45 14.59 -13.95 10.58
N GLU A 46 15.50 -13.06 10.20
CA GLU A 46 15.19 -11.66 9.91
C GLU A 46 14.15 -11.51 8.80
N THR A 47 14.29 -12.29 7.71
CA THR A 47 13.35 -12.26 6.59
C THR A 47 11.96 -12.77 7.00
N TYR A 48 11.88 -13.87 7.75
CA TYR A 48 10.62 -14.39 8.26
C TYR A 48 9.99 -13.45 9.29
N ALA A 49 10.77 -12.87 10.20
CA ALA A 49 10.28 -11.90 11.18
C ALA A 49 9.71 -10.66 10.50
N TYR A 50 10.39 -10.14 9.48
CA TYR A 50 9.90 -9.03 8.68
C TYR A 50 8.61 -9.36 7.93
N GLY A 51 8.53 -10.55 7.30
CA GLY A 51 7.31 -11.02 6.65
C GLY A 51 6.15 -11.12 7.64
N MET A 52 6.40 -11.67 8.83
CA MET A 52 5.40 -11.77 9.90
C MET A 52 4.98 -10.41 10.45
N GLU A 53 5.91 -9.47 10.57
CA GLU A 53 5.61 -8.09 10.95
C GLU A 53 4.64 -7.45 9.96
N ILE A 54 4.88 -7.58 8.65
CA ILE A 54 3.97 -7.08 7.61
C ILE A 54 2.58 -7.72 7.73
N VAL A 55 2.50 -9.03 7.96
CA VAL A 55 1.23 -9.74 8.11
C VAL A 55 0.46 -9.22 9.33
N LEU A 56 1.12 -9.13 10.50
CA LEU A 56 0.51 -8.62 11.74
C LEU A 56 0.01 -7.18 11.57
N VAL A 57 0.85 -6.32 11.02
CA VAL A 57 0.52 -4.93 10.65
C VAL A 57 -0.72 -4.89 9.75
N SER A 58 -0.78 -5.75 8.74
CA SER A 58 -1.89 -5.78 7.78
C SER A 58 -3.20 -6.24 8.43
N ILE A 59 -3.15 -7.23 9.33
CA ILE A 59 -4.31 -7.70 10.09
C ILE A 59 -4.85 -6.57 10.97
N ILE A 60 -3.97 -5.89 11.72
CA ILE A 60 -4.36 -4.75 12.58
C ILE A 60 -5.01 -3.66 11.73
N LYS A 61 -4.42 -3.33 10.56
CA LYS A 61 -5.00 -2.36 9.63
C LYS A 61 -6.41 -2.78 9.18
N MET A 62 -6.59 -4.02 8.73
CA MET A 62 -7.90 -4.50 8.29
C MET A 62 -8.96 -4.44 9.38
N LEU A 63 -8.60 -4.77 10.63
CA LEU A 63 -9.50 -4.64 11.77
C LEU A 63 -9.91 -3.19 12.01
N VAL A 64 -8.94 -2.26 12.03
CA VAL A 64 -9.19 -0.83 12.25
C VAL A 64 -10.11 -0.25 11.16
N PHE A 65 -9.85 -0.58 9.89
CA PHE A 65 -10.70 -0.15 8.78
C PHE A 65 -12.11 -0.75 8.87
N GLY A 66 -12.23 -2.02 9.23
CA GLY A 66 -13.51 -2.69 9.40
C GLY A 66 -14.37 -2.05 10.50
N VAL A 67 -13.78 -1.81 11.67
CA VAL A 67 -14.47 -1.13 12.80
C VAL A 67 -14.87 0.28 12.41
N ALA A 68 -13.95 1.06 11.81
CA ALA A 68 -14.26 2.43 11.37
C ALA A 68 -15.39 2.47 10.34
N GLY A 69 -15.37 1.56 9.35
CA GLY A 69 -16.41 1.45 8.33
C GLY A 69 -17.78 1.06 8.90
N TYR A 70 -17.79 0.16 9.89
CA TYR A 70 -19.01 -0.24 10.60
C TYR A 70 -19.59 0.92 11.40
N CYS A 71 -18.79 1.61 12.21
CA CYS A 71 -19.22 2.77 13.00
C CYS A 71 -19.76 3.91 12.12
N LEU A 72 -19.23 4.08 10.91
CA LEU A 72 -19.65 5.13 9.98
C LEU A 72 -20.81 4.72 9.05
N GLY A 73 -21.27 3.47 9.10
CA GLY A 73 -22.32 2.93 8.25
C GLY A 73 -21.94 2.79 6.77
N ILE A 74 -20.64 2.78 6.45
CA ILE A 74 -20.12 2.74 5.06
C ILE A 74 -19.23 1.51 4.82
N PHE A 75 -19.40 0.45 5.60
CA PHE A 75 -18.54 -0.74 5.58
C PHE A 75 -18.34 -1.34 4.18
N TRP A 76 -19.43 -1.64 3.45
CA TRP A 76 -19.34 -2.25 2.11
C TRP A 76 -18.68 -1.32 1.07
N PRO A 77 -19.06 -0.04 0.94
CA PRO A 77 -18.32 0.93 0.13
C PRO A 77 -16.83 1.03 0.50
N LEU A 78 -16.51 1.09 1.79
CA LEU A 78 -15.14 1.24 2.30
C LEU A 78 -14.28 0.04 1.91
N LEU A 79 -14.83 -1.17 2.03
CA LEU A 79 -14.15 -2.40 1.66
C LEU A 79 -13.80 -2.44 0.16
N LEU A 80 -14.72 -2.01 -0.70
CA LEU A 80 -14.48 -1.94 -2.15
C LEU A 80 -13.43 -0.90 -2.54
N VAL A 81 -13.49 0.28 -1.93
CA VAL A 81 -12.46 1.32 -2.11
C VAL A 81 -11.10 0.78 -1.67
N LEU A 82 -11.05 0.09 -0.53
CA LEU A 82 -9.82 -0.49 0.01
C LEU A 82 -9.25 -1.60 -0.90
N ILE A 83 -10.09 -2.49 -1.42
CA ILE A 83 -9.66 -3.55 -2.36
C ILE A 83 -9.04 -2.92 -3.61
N ALA A 84 -9.75 -1.97 -4.24
CA ALA A 84 -9.22 -1.28 -5.42
C ALA A 84 -7.91 -0.53 -5.08
N PHE A 85 -7.87 0.19 -3.97
CA PHE A 85 -6.67 0.87 -3.50
C PHE A 85 -5.47 -0.06 -3.37
N VAL A 86 -5.63 -1.20 -2.68
CA VAL A 86 -4.55 -2.18 -2.46
C VAL A 86 -4.08 -2.80 -3.77
N ILE A 87 -4.99 -3.18 -4.67
CA ILE A 87 -4.64 -3.74 -5.99
C ILE A 87 -3.73 -2.79 -6.77
N PHE A 88 -4.09 -1.51 -6.84
CA PHE A 88 -3.28 -0.50 -7.53
C PHE A 88 -1.97 -0.23 -6.80
N ARG A 89 -2.00 -0.16 -5.46
CA ARG A 89 -0.80 0.11 -4.64
C ARG A 89 0.23 -1.00 -4.76
N VAL A 90 -0.18 -2.27 -4.74
CA VAL A 90 0.72 -3.42 -4.90
C VAL A 90 1.29 -3.46 -6.33
N SER A 91 0.44 -3.24 -7.33
CA SER A 91 0.85 -3.27 -8.75
C SER A 91 1.83 -2.15 -9.11
N MET A 92 1.61 -0.95 -8.56
CA MET A 92 2.41 0.23 -8.88
C MET A 92 3.52 0.51 -7.84
N GLY A 93 3.47 -0.08 -6.65
CA GLY A 93 4.41 0.16 -5.55
C GLY A 93 4.21 1.51 -4.85
N GLY A 94 5.26 2.02 -4.20
CA GLY A 94 5.34 3.38 -3.68
C GLY A 94 5.76 3.45 -2.21
N ASN A 95 6.17 4.64 -1.76
CA ASN A 95 6.83 4.82 -0.46
C ASN A 95 5.97 4.43 0.74
N HIS A 96 6.58 3.71 1.67
CA HIS A 96 6.12 3.57 3.04
C HIS A 96 6.61 4.72 3.93
N MET A 97 5.85 5.08 4.96
CA MET A 97 6.32 6.01 6.01
C MET A 97 7.15 5.24 7.03
N SER A 98 8.08 5.92 7.69
CA SER A 98 8.91 5.35 8.76
C SER A 98 8.05 4.88 9.96
N SER A 99 6.95 5.58 10.25
CA SER A 99 6.03 5.25 11.34
C SER A 99 4.77 4.52 10.85
N PHE A 100 4.56 3.32 11.40
CA PHE A 100 3.37 2.49 11.15
C PHE A 100 2.06 3.19 11.55
N ILE A 101 2.03 3.82 12.73
CA ILE A 101 0.81 4.45 13.28
C ILE A 101 0.39 5.63 12.39
N ASN A 102 1.34 6.46 11.97
CA ASN A 102 1.05 7.58 11.08
C ASN A 102 0.55 7.11 9.71
N CYS A 103 1.21 6.09 9.15
CA CYS A 103 0.77 5.48 7.90
C CYS A 103 -0.67 4.96 8.03
N LEU A 104 -0.99 4.29 9.13
CA LEU A 104 -2.33 3.78 9.39
C LEU A 104 -3.36 4.91 9.48
N ILE A 105 -3.11 5.96 10.27
CA ILE A 105 -4.04 7.10 10.44
C ILE A 105 -4.27 7.83 9.11
N ILE A 106 -3.19 8.18 8.39
CA ILE A 106 -3.28 8.92 7.13
C ILE A 106 -4.02 8.08 6.07
N SER A 107 -3.67 6.80 5.97
CA SER A 107 -4.34 5.89 5.02
C SER A 107 -5.81 5.74 5.37
N LEU A 108 -6.16 5.62 6.65
CA LEU A 108 -7.53 5.51 7.12
C LEU A 108 -8.34 6.77 6.77
N LEU A 109 -7.81 7.96 7.06
CA LEU A 109 -8.47 9.24 6.75
C LEU A 109 -8.73 9.39 5.25
N ILE A 110 -7.73 9.09 4.43
CA ILE A 110 -7.86 9.24 2.97
C ILE A 110 -8.86 8.24 2.40
N ILE A 111 -8.80 6.98 2.82
CA ILE A 111 -9.72 5.95 2.31
C ILE A 111 -11.16 6.20 2.79
N ILE A 112 -11.37 6.66 4.02
CA ILE A 112 -12.68 7.10 4.50
C ILE A 112 -13.17 8.30 3.67
N GLY A 113 -12.31 9.29 3.42
CA GLY A 113 -12.63 10.46 2.60
C GLY A 113 -13.06 10.06 1.18
N LEU A 114 -12.27 9.24 0.51
CA LEU A 114 -12.58 8.71 -0.83
C LEU A 114 -13.90 7.94 -0.84
N THR A 115 -14.14 7.14 0.20
CA THR A 115 -15.39 6.37 0.34
C THR A 115 -16.60 7.30 0.51
N ARG A 116 -16.50 8.30 1.38
CA ARG A 116 -17.56 9.29 1.58
C ARG A 116 -17.87 10.04 0.29
N MET A 117 -16.84 10.47 -0.44
CA MET A 117 -17.03 11.10 -1.74
C MET A 117 -17.74 10.14 -2.72
N ALA A 118 -17.32 8.87 -2.79
CA ALA A 118 -17.91 7.87 -3.68
C ALA A 118 -19.40 7.58 -3.39
N VAL A 119 -19.85 7.75 -2.14
CA VAL A 119 -21.25 7.53 -1.75
C VAL A 119 -22.16 8.67 -2.24
N ILE A 120 -21.66 9.92 -2.32
CA ILE A 120 -22.48 11.11 -2.65
C ILE A 120 -23.08 11.00 -4.07
N PRO A 121 -24.43 10.93 -4.21
CA PRO A 121 -25.12 10.56 -5.46
C PRO A 121 -24.87 11.52 -6.64
N ASN A 122 -24.57 12.79 -6.38
CA ASN A 122 -24.29 13.80 -7.41
C ASN A 122 -23.08 13.46 -8.32
N TRP A 123 -22.26 12.48 -7.95
CA TRP A 123 -21.08 12.13 -8.72
C TRP A 123 -21.34 11.24 -9.95
N GLN A 124 -22.59 10.83 -10.19
CA GLN A 124 -22.93 9.90 -11.29
C GLN A 124 -22.50 10.40 -12.68
N VAL A 125 -22.62 11.69 -12.96
CA VAL A 125 -22.25 12.29 -14.25
C VAL A 125 -20.76 12.19 -14.56
N PHE A 126 -19.90 12.15 -13.53
CA PHE A 126 -18.45 12.15 -13.73
C PHE A 126 -17.85 10.73 -13.73
N ILE A 127 -18.65 9.67 -13.56
CA ILE A 127 -18.14 8.29 -13.52
C ILE A 127 -17.35 7.96 -14.79
N GLN A 128 -17.93 8.23 -15.97
CA GLN A 128 -17.33 7.89 -17.25
C GLN A 128 -16.03 8.69 -17.55
N PRO A 129 -16.00 10.04 -17.43
CA PRO A 129 -14.76 10.78 -17.69
C PRO A 129 -13.67 10.47 -16.66
N VAL A 130 -14.01 10.27 -15.39
CA VAL A 130 -13.02 9.88 -14.36
C VAL A 130 -12.49 8.47 -14.63
N PHE A 131 -13.34 7.53 -15.02
CA PHE A 131 -12.90 6.18 -15.39
C PHE A 131 -11.91 6.19 -16.55
N LEU A 132 -12.21 6.92 -17.64
CA LEU A 132 -11.33 7.01 -18.81
C LEU A 132 -9.99 7.68 -18.48
N THR A 133 -10.00 8.77 -17.71
CA THR A 133 -8.77 9.46 -17.30
C THR A 133 -7.88 8.57 -16.44
N VAL A 134 -8.47 7.85 -15.48
CA VAL A 134 -7.77 6.85 -14.66
C VAL A 134 -7.17 5.74 -15.52
N LEU A 135 -7.93 5.20 -16.46
CA LEU A 135 -7.48 4.12 -17.35
C LEU A 135 -6.29 4.57 -18.21
N ILE A 136 -6.39 5.74 -18.84
CA ILE A 136 -5.32 6.32 -19.68
C ILE A 136 -4.06 6.57 -18.84
N TYR A 137 -4.22 7.13 -17.63
CA TYR A 137 -3.09 7.38 -16.73
C TYR A 137 -2.38 6.08 -16.32
N CYS A 138 -3.14 5.04 -15.96
CA CYS A 138 -2.58 3.73 -15.61
C CYS A 138 -1.84 3.10 -16.79
N ALA A 139 -2.43 3.12 -17.99
CA ALA A 139 -1.78 2.62 -19.19
C ALA A 139 -0.48 3.40 -19.49
N PHE A 140 -0.50 4.72 -19.34
CA PHE A 140 0.67 5.57 -19.56
C PHE A 140 1.80 5.25 -18.57
N THR A 141 1.51 5.15 -17.27
CA THR A 141 2.52 4.87 -16.23
C THR A 141 3.13 3.47 -16.36
N ILE A 142 2.33 2.45 -16.70
CA ILE A 142 2.83 1.10 -16.98
C ILE A 142 3.77 1.11 -18.20
N ASN A 143 3.40 1.82 -19.27
CA ASN A 143 4.23 1.92 -20.47
C ASN A 143 5.57 2.63 -20.20
N LEU A 144 5.56 3.74 -19.45
CA LEU A 144 6.78 4.42 -19.03
C LEU A 144 7.69 3.50 -18.21
N ARG A 145 7.12 2.72 -17.28
CA ARG A 145 7.87 1.75 -16.48
C ARG A 145 8.44 0.62 -17.34
N SER A 146 7.68 0.13 -18.32
CA SER A 146 8.15 -0.87 -19.27
C SER A 146 9.35 -0.38 -20.07
N LYS A 147 9.31 0.86 -20.60
CA LYS A 147 10.42 1.46 -21.35
C LYS A 147 11.67 1.65 -20.48
N LYS A 148 11.50 2.03 -19.21
CA LYS A 148 12.60 2.21 -18.26
C LYS A 148 13.31 0.88 -17.94
N ASN A 149 12.54 -0.22 -17.83
CA ASN A 149 13.10 -1.55 -17.59
C ASN A 149 13.86 -2.12 -18.80
N THR A 150 13.54 -1.69 -20.03
CA THR A 150 14.27 -2.12 -21.25
C THR A 150 15.63 -1.44 -21.41
N ASN A 151 15.84 -0.25 -20.83
CA ASN A 151 16.98 0.61 -21.18
C ASN A 151 18.11 0.67 -20.14
N ALA A 152 18.04 -0.01 -18.99
CA ALA A 152 19.01 0.28 -17.94
C ALA A 152 19.27 -0.85 -16.95
N ASN A 153 20.55 -1.27 -16.91
CA ASN A 153 21.25 -1.96 -15.81
C ASN A 153 21.38 -1.05 -14.57
N THR A 154 20.37 -0.23 -14.27
CA THR A 154 20.45 0.79 -13.23
C THR A 154 19.73 0.30 -11.98
N CYS A 155 20.53 0.03 -10.96
CA CYS A 155 20.11 -0.14 -9.58
C CYS A 155 19.28 1.08 -9.15
N ILE A 156 17.95 1.00 -9.26
CA ILE A 156 17.04 1.95 -8.63
C ILE A 156 16.20 1.15 -7.63
N SER A 157 16.72 1.09 -6.41
CA SER A 157 16.01 0.69 -5.21
C SER A 157 15.03 1.81 -4.82
N VAL A 158 13.82 1.75 -5.36
CA VAL A 158 12.65 2.45 -4.80
C VAL A 158 11.51 1.44 -4.95
N GLU A 159 11.17 0.75 -3.85
CA GLU A 159 10.15 -0.32 -3.71
C GLU A 159 9.47 -0.72 -5.01
N LYS A 160 10.00 -1.78 -5.63
CA LYS A 160 9.52 -2.27 -6.91
C LYS A 160 8.10 -2.82 -6.73
N GLY A 161 7.10 -2.05 -7.20
CA GLY A 161 5.80 -2.64 -7.56
C GLY A 161 5.99 -3.77 -8.58
N LEU A 162 4.91 -4.47 -8.91
CA LEU A 162 4.97 -5.57 -9.89
C LEU A 162 5.68 -5.14 -11.19
N ASP A 163 6.35 -6.10 -11.82
CA ASP A 163 6.88 -5.88 -13.16
C ASP A 163 5.75 -5.37 -14.07
N PRO A 164 6.05 -4.40 -14.94
CA PRO A 164 5.03 -3.73 -15.75
C PRO A 164 4.20 -4.71 -16.58
N LYS A 165 4.77 -5.86 -16.96
CA LYS A 165 4.07 -6.95 -17.65
C LYS A 165 2.91 -7.53 -16.82
N TYR A 166 3.14 -7.76 -15.53
CA TYR A 166 2.14 -8.31 -14.61
C TYR A 166 1.21 -7.23 -14.04
N ALA A 167 1.64 -5.97 -14.00
CA ALA A 167 0.81 -4.84 -13.56
C ALA A 167 -0.36 -4.53 -14.52
N VAL A 168 -0.32 -5.01 -15.77
CA VAL A 168 -1.43 -4.87 -16.74
C VAL A 168 -2.63 -5.75 -16.36
N ILE A 169 -2.40 -6.93 -15.81
CA ILE A 169 -3.46 -7.89 -15.45
C ILE A 169 -4.47 -7.28 -14.45
N PRO A 170 -4.06 -6.74 -13.29
CA PRO A 170 -4.99 -6.13 -12.33
C PRO A 170 -5.70 -4.89 -12.91
N LEU A 171 -5.06 -4.15 -13.83
CA LEU A 171 -5.71 -3.04 -14.53
C LEU A 171 -6.88 -3.52 -15.41
N ILE A 172 -6.67 -4.59 -16.18
CA ILE A 172 -7.72 -5.18 -17.02
C ILE A 172 -8.86 -5.72 -16.14
N ILE A 173 -8.55 -6.45 -15.08
CA ILE A 173 -9.55 -7.00 -14.14
C ILE A 173 -10.37 -5.87 -13.53
N TRP A 174 -9.71 -4.79 -13.07
CA TRP A 174 -10.39 -3.63 -12.51
C TRP A 174 -11.27 -2.92 -13.55
N ALA A 175 -10.78 -2.72 -14.77
CA ALA A 175 -11.56 -2.07 -15.83
C ALA A 175 -12.81 -2.88 -16.19
N LEU A 176 -12.68 -4.21 -16.31
CA LEU A 176 -13.81 -5.12 -16.54
C LEU A 176 -14.81 -5.05 -15.39
N ALA A 177 -14.35 -5.08 -14.13
CA ALA A 177 -15.22 -4.98 -12.97
C ALA A 177 -16.03 -3.67 -12.95
N VAL A 178 -15.39 -2.52 -13.26
CA VAL A 178 -16.08 -1.23 -13.38
C VAL A 178 -17.12 -1.26 -14.49
N CYS A 179 -16.78 -1.79 -15.67
CA CYS A 179 -17.73 -1.93 -16.78
C CYS A 179 -18.94 -2.77 -16.38
N VAL A 180 -18.73 -3.94 -15.76
CA VAL A 180 -19.83 -4.82 -15.30
C VAL A 180 -20.75 -4.09 -14.32
N PHE A 181 -20.20 -3.36 -13.33
CA PHE A 181 -21.03 -2.60 -12.39
C PHE A 181 -21.81 -1.45 -13.04
N ILE A 182 -21.24 -0.80 -14.07
CA ILE A 182 -21.96 0.21 -14.85
C ILE A 182 -23.11 -0.43 -15.63
N PHE A 183 -22.87 -1.55 -16.32
CA PHE A 183 -23.89 -2.26 -17.09
C PHE A 183 -25.05 -2.80 -16.23
N LEU A 184 -24.75 -3.24 -15.00
CA LEU A 184 -25.77 -3.69 -14.04
C LEU A 184 -26.51 -2.55 -13.32
N GLY A 185 -26.22 -1.28 -13.63
CA GLY A 185 -26.83 -0.13 -12.95
C GLY A 185 -26.36 0.09 -11.50
N LEU A 186 -25.34 -0.66 -11.07
CA LEU A 186 -24.76 -0.65 -9.73
C LEU A 186 -23.77 0.53 -9.55
N SER A 187 -24.25 1.76 -9.79
CA SER A 187 -23.43 2.99 -9.87
C SER A 187 -22.65 3.32 -8.59
N LEU A 188 -23.13 2.90 -7.41
CA LEU A 188 -22.39 3.05 -6.15
C LEU A 188 -21.09 2.22 -6.17
N TYR A 189 -21.18 0.96 -6.59
CA TYR A 189 -20.06 0.02 -6.61
C TYR A 189 -19.00 0.45 -7.63
N ALA A 190 -19.43 0.90 -8.81
CA ALA A 190 -18.55 1.49 -9.82
C ALA A 190 -17.79 2.72 -9.28
N ARG A 191 -18.48 3.64 -8.59
CA ARG A 191 -17.85 4.83 -7.97
C ARG A 191 -16.83 4.45 -6.90
N CYS A 192 -17.10 3.42 -6.09
CA CYS A 192 -16.16 2.94 -5.08
C CYS A 192 -14.87 2.40 -5.70
N LEU A 193 -14.98 1.59 -6.76
CA LEU A 193 -13.81 1.07 -7.47
C LEU A 193 -12.96 2.17 -8.12
N ILE A 194 -13.61 3.19 -8.68
CA ILE A 194 -12.93 4.34 -9.28
C ILE A 194 -12.23 5.17 -8.21
N ALA A 195 -12.91 5.47 -7.09
CA ALA A 195 -12.33 6.22 -5.98
C ALA A 195 -11.11 5.52 -5.38
N GLY A 196 -11.18 4.19 -5.21
CA GLY A 196 -10.04 3.39 -4.74
C GLY A 196 -8.86 3.40 -5.71
N ALA A 197 -9.12 3.32 -7.02
CA ALA A 197 -8.09 3.44 -8.05
C ALA A 197 -7.41 4.82 -8.04
N CYS A 198 -8.20 5.90 -7.95
CA CYS A 198 -7.69 7.27 -7.81
C CYS A 198 -6.77 7.40 -6.59
N GLY A 199 -7.20 6.86 -5.44
CA GLY A 199 -6.39 6.83 -4.22
C GLY A 199 -5.07 6.06 -4.43
N GLY A 200 -5.14 4.87 -5.02
CA GLY A 200 -3.96 4.04 -5.28
C GLY A 200 -2.93 4.76 -6.16
N ILE A 201 -3.40 5.38 -7.24
CA ILE A 201 -2.59 6.16 -8.18
C ILE A 201 -1.99 7.40 -7.53
N PHE A 202 -2.78 8.15 -6.75
CA PHE A 202 -2.33 9.37 -6.10
C PHE A 202 -1.08 9.12 -5.27
N PHE A 203 -1.08 8.03 -4.50
CA PHE A 203 0.05 7.66 -3.65
C PHE A 203 1.23 7.06 -4.41
N THR A 204 1.04 6.47 -5.58
CA THR A 204 2.13 5.93 -6.41
C THR A 204 2.80 7.03 -7.24
N THR A 205 2.12 8.17 -7.42
CA THR A 205 2.62 9.33 -8.14
C THR A 205 3.68 10.09 -7.32
N SER A 206 4.57 10.81 -8.02
CA SER A 206 5.60 11.67 -7.42
C SER A 206 5.07 12.72 -6.44
N VAL A 207 3.82 13.18 -6.62
CA VAL A 207 3.15 14.10 -5.70
C VAL A 207 2.79 13.40 -4.39
N GLY A 208 2.17 12.21 -4.45
CA GLY A 208 1.82 11.44 -3.26
C GLY A 208 3.04 10.97 -2.48
N SER A 209 4.11 10.56 -3.14
CA SER A 209 5.36 10.19 -2.46
C SER A 209 6.06 11.39 -1.79
N LYS A 210 6.01 12.58 -2.41
CA LYS A 210 6.45 13.83 -1.79
C LYS A 210 5.60 14.21 -0.58
N MET A 211 4.28 14.04 -0.68
CA MET A 211 3.36 14.28 0.44
C MET A 211 3.68 13.36 1.61
N ILE A 212 3.81 12.05 1.36
CA ILE A 212 4.21 11.04 2.35
C ILE A 212 5.53 11.43 3.01
N SER A 213 6.58 11.70 2.22
CA SER A 213 7.90 12.04 2.78
C SER A 213 7.91 13.37 3.57
N SER A 214 7.03 14.31 3.23
CA SER A 214 6.90 15.57 3.97
C SER A 214 6.19 15.38 5.31
N LEU A 215 5.12 14.58 5.31
CA LEU A 215 4.42 14.19 6.54
C LEU A 215 5.31 13.35 7.46
N ASP A 216 6.14 12.49 6.88
CA ASP A 216 7.10 11.67 7.62
C ASP A 216 8.16 12.55 8.30
N ARG A 217 8.78 13.49 7.57
CA ARG A 217 9.70 14.49 8.15
C ARG A 217 9.05 15.31 9.26
N TRP A 218 7.81 15.74 9.06
CA TRP A 218 7.08 16.52 10.06
C TRP A 218 6.82 15.71 11.35
N SER A 219 6.46 14.43 11.22
CA SER A 219 6.30 13.58 12.39
C SER A 219 7.60 13.36 13.15
N ILE A 220 8.72 13.18 12.46
CA ILE A 220 10.03 13.00 13.11
C ILE A 220 10.39 14.28 13.87
N GLU A 221 10.19 15.45 13.27
CA GLU A 221 10.45 16.75 13.91
C GLU A 221 9.60 16.95 15.18
N LEU A 222 8.32 16.56 15.16
CA LEU A 222 7.47 16.61 16.35
C LEU A 222 7.96 15.67 17.46
N ASN A 223 8.40 14.47 17.11
CA ASN A 223 8.91 13.52 18.09
C ASN A 223 10.22 14.03 18.73
N LEU A 224 11.10 14.64 17.94
CA LEU A 224 12.33 15.27 18.43
C LEU A 224 12.07 16.51 19.30
N ARG A 225 10.99 17.26 19.03
CA ARG A 225 10.57 18.40 19.88
C ARG A 225 9.93 17.94 21.18
N GLY A 226 9.12 16.89 21.16
CA GLY A 226 8.50 16.29 22.36
C GLY A 226 9.49 15.57 23.27
N GLY A 227 10.56 14.99 22.70
CA GLY A 227 11.64 14.35 23.47
C GLY A 227 12.59 15.32 24.19
N LYS A 228 12.51 16.63 23.93
CA LYS A 228 13.31 17.66 24.62
C LYS A 228 12.62 18.27 25.85
N THR A 229 11.44 17.79 26.21
CA THR A 229 10.68 18.25 27.39
C THR A 229 10.49 17.16 28.46
N GLY A 230 11.27 16.09 28.41
CA GLY A 230 11.34 15.04 29.45
C GLY A 230 12.55 15.20 30.35
#